data_AF-A0A4Y7U2S9-F1
#
_entry.id   AF-A0A4Y7U2S9-F1
#
_cell.length_a   1.000
_cell.length_b   1.000
_cell.length_c   1.000
_cell.angle_alpha   90.00
_cell.angle_beta   90.00
_cell.angle_gamma   90.00
#
_symmetry.space_group_name_H-M   'P 1'
#
loop_
_entity.id
_entity.type
_entity.pdbx_description
1 polymer ?
#
loop_
_entity_poly.entity_id
_entity_poly.type
_entity_poly.pdbx_seq_one_letter_code
_entity_poly.pdbx_strand_id
1 'polypeptide(L)'
;QELLKKHIKPFNLSEPPLIRVLIIKENDATTKIILDIHHIVIDAASFEVLIAEFQSLYGKGELKDLTIQYRDFVVWQENKLRDKQLTTEREFWLSEYNVV
;
A
#
# COMPACT_ATOMS: atom_id res chain seq x y z
N GLN A 1 -20.98 11.38 9.66
CA GLN A 1 -19.72 11.23 10.41
C GLN A 1 -19.68 9.96 11.26
N GLU A 2 -20.77 9.54 11.91
CA GLU A 2 -20.79 8.30 12.72
C GLU A 2 -20.47 7.02 11.91
N LEU A 3 -20.98 6.93 10.67
CA LEU A 3 -20.73 5.79 9.80
C LEU A 3 -19.23 5.57 9.51
N LEU A 4 -18.49 6.67 9.30
CA LEU A 4 -17.03 6.67 9.11
C LEU A 4 -16.30 6.16 10.35
N LYS A 5 -16.65 6.68 11.53
CA LYS A 5 -16.02 6.27 12.81
C LYS A 5 -16.22 4.80 13.13
N LYS A 6 -17.36 4.21 12.72
CA LYS A 6 -17.62 2.78 12.89
C LYS A 6 -16.84 1.91 11.90
N HIS A 7 -16.50 2.45 10.73
CA HIS A 7 -15.87 1.72 9.65
C HIS A 7 -14.34 1.72 9.76
N ILE A 8 -13.74 2.84 10.16
CA ILE A 8 -12.30 2.97 10.39
C ILE A 8 -11.97 2.31 11.73
N LYS A 9 -11.28 1.19 11.66
CA LYS A 9 -10.86 0.41 12.83
C LYS A 9 -9.55 -0.32 12.54
N PRO A 10 -8.81 -0.77 13.56
CA PRO A 10 -7.58 -1.53 13.34
C PRO A 10 -7.79 -2.74 12.43
N PHE A 11 -6.75 -3.11 11.69
CA PHE A 11 -6.71 -4.34 10.90
C PHE A 11 -6.00 -5.44 11.69
N ASN A 12 -6.47 -6.69 11.56
CA ASN A 12 -5.68 -7.85 11.91
C ASN A 12 -4.78 -8.18 10.71
N LEU A 13 -3.46 -8.04 10.86
CA LEU A 13 -2.50 -8.23 9.77
C LEU A 13 -2.45 -9.68 9.25
N SER A 14 -2.94 -10.64 10.03
CA SER A 14 -3.04 -12.05 9.62
C SER A 14 -4.30 -12.38 8.82
N GLU A 15 -5.25 -11.44 8.69
CA GLU A 15 -6.54 -11.64 8.03
C GLU A 15 -6.68 -10.73 6.80
N PRO A 16 -6.31 -11.20 5.58
CA PRO A 16 -6.56 -10.44 4.36
C PRO A 16 -8.07 -10.42 4.00
N PRO A 17 -8.52 -9.40 3.23
CA PRO A 17 -7.76 -8.29 2.68
C PRO A 17 -7.57 -7.12 3.67
N LEU A 18 -6.43 -6.43 3.59
CA LEU A 18 -6.10 -5.26 4.43
C LEU A 18 -6.63 -3.94 3.85
N ILE A 19 -7.81 -4.02 3.22
CA ILE A 19 -8.56 -2.92 2.63
C ILE A 19 -10.04 -3.12 2.94
N ARG A 20 -10.75 -2.03 3.25
CA ARG A 20 -12.21 -1.99 3.38
C ARG A 20 -12.74 -0.88 2.52
N VAL A 21 -13.87 -1.15 1.85
CA VAL A 21 -14.54 -0.19 0.98
C VAL A 21 -15.92 0.12 1.56
N LEU A 22 -16.21 1.40 1.71
CA LEU A 22 -17.53 1.89 2.09
C LEU A 22 -18.08 2.77 0.98
N ILE A 23 -19.26 2.41 0.48
CA ILE A 23 -19.99 3.20 -0.52
C ILE A 23 -21.19 3.84 0.18
N ILE A 24 -21.29 5.16 0.07
CA ILE A 24 -22.38 5.95 0.63
C ILE A 24 -23.09 6.64 -0.52
N LYS A 25 -24.33 6.21 -0.80
CA LYS A 25 -25.22 6.92 -1.73
C LYS A 25 -25.87 8.07 -0.97
N GLU A 26 -25.53 9.31 -1.33
CA GLU A 26 -26.09 10.51 -0.67
C GLU A 26 -27.41 10.94 -1.31
N ASN A 27 -27.52 10.79 -2.64
CA ASN A 27 -28.74 10.99 -3.43
C ASN A 27 -28.57 10.26 -4.78
N ASP A 28 -29.48 10.44 -5.73
CA ASP A 28 -29.41 9.77 -7.04
C ASP A 28 -28.27 10.25 -7.94
N ALA A 29 -27.67 11.40 -7.66
CA ALA A 29 -26.58 11.99 -8.44
C ALA A 29 -25.21 11.95 -7.72
N THR A 30 -25.15 11.59 -6.43
CA THR A 30 -23.92 11.67 -5.63
C THR A 30 -23.67 10.39 -4.85
N THR A 31 -22.52 9.79 -5.11
CA THR A 31 -22.01 8.61 -4.39
C THR A 31 -20.61 8.90 -3.88
N LYS A 32 -20.37 8.63 -2.59
CA LYS A 32 -19.04 8.69 -1.98
C LYS A 32 -18.48 7.29 -1.83
N ILE A 33 -17.21 7.13 -2.18
CA ILE A 33 -16.43 5.91 -1.93
C ILE A 33 -15.36 6.27 -0.92
N ILE A 34 -15.27 5.48 0.16
CA ILE A 34 -14.26 5.60 1.20
C ILE A 34 -13.44 4.32 1.19
N LEU A 35 -12.12 4.47 1.13
CA LEU A 35 -11.16 3.39 1.23
C LEU A 35 -10.43 3.51 2.57
N ASP A 36 -10.51 2.46 3.39
CA ASP A 36 -9.72 2.29 4.62
C ASP A 36 -8.69 1.20 4.33
N ILE A 37 -7.39 1.54 4.30
CA ILE A 37 -6.32 0.67 3.84
C ILE A 37 -5.17 0.70 4.84
N HIS A 38 -4.63 -0.47 5.19
CA HIS A 38 -3.46 -0.54 6.06
C HIS A 38 -2.19 -0.12 5.30
N HIS A 39 -1.38 0.78 5.88
CA HIS A 39 -0.18 1.33 5.23
C HIS A 39 0.90 0.27 4.87
N ILE A 40 0.84 -0.92 5.48
CA ILE A 40 1.74 -2.03 5.13
C ILE A 40 1.54 -2.57 3.70
N VAL A 41 0.35 -2.37 3.11
CA VAL A 41 0.02 -2.82 1.75
C VAL A 41 -0.11 -1.66 0.75
N ILE A 42 0.09 -0.42 1.20
CA ILE A 42 -0.06 0.76 0.35
C ILE A 42 0.85 1.88 0.81
N ASP A 43 1.54 2.51 -0.13
CA ASP A 43 2.24 3.77 0.05
C ASP A 43 1.71 4.81 -0.97
N ALA A 44 2.33 5.98 -1.03
CA ALA A 44 1.90 7.03 -1.94
C ALA A 44 1.93 6.58 -3.41
N ALA A 45 3.00 5.91 -3.84
CA ALA A 45 3.14 5.43 -5.22
C ALA A 45 2.13 4.32 -5.56
N SER A 46 1.93 3.38 -4.64
CA SER A 46 0.96 2.30 -4.78
C SER A 46 -0.47 2.83 -4.84
N PHE A 47 -0.77 3.92 -4.12
CA PHE A 47 -2.07 4.56 -4.17
C PHE A 47 -2.36 5.20 -5.53
N GLU A 48 -1.36 5.83 -6.17
CA GLU A 48 -1.51 6.36 -7.53
C GLU A 48 -1.84 5.25 -8.54
N VAL A 49 -1.16 4.10 -8.44
CA VAL A 49 -1.45 2.92 -9.28
C VAL A 49 -2.87 2.41 -9.03
N LEU A 50 -3.27 2.24 -7.77
CA LEU A 50 -4.62 1.78 -7.41
C LEU A 50 -5.72 2.66 -8.01
N ILE A 51 -5.58 3.98 -7.94
CA ILE A 51 -6.57 4.92 -8.48
C ILE A 51 -6.61 4.86 -10.01
N ALA A 52 -5.46 4.79 -10.69
CA ALA A 52 -5.40 4.68 -12.14
C ALA A 52 -6.04 3.38 -12.65
N GLU A 53 -5.74 2.25 -12.01
CA GLU A 53 -6.33 0.94 -12.34
C GLU A 53 -7.83 0.91 -12.07
N PHE A 54 -8.28 1.47 -10.94
CA PHE A 54 -9.70 1.60 -10.63
C PHE A 54 -10.44 2.43 -11.70
N GLN A 55 -9.88 3.55 -12.15
CA GLN A 55 -10.46 4.37 -13.21
C GLN A 55 -10.53 3.63 -14.55
N SER A 56 -9.48 2.88 -14.91
CA SER A 56 -9.46 2.05 -16.13
C SER A 56 -10.58 1.01 -16.10
N LEU A 57 -10.67 0.24 -15.01
CA LEU A 57 -11.71 -0.79 -14.83
C LEU A 57 -13.11 -0.19 -14.80
N TYR A 58 -13.30 0.97 -14.15
CA TYR A 58 -14.58 1.67 -14.13
C TYR A 58 -15.02 2.10 -15.53
N GLY A 59 -14.06 2.44 -16.40
CA GLY A 59 -14.26 2.73 -17.83
C GLY A 59 -14.40 1.50 -18.72
N LYS A 60 -14.51 0.27 -18.18
CA LYS A 60 -14.50 -1.01 -18.91
C LYS A 60 -13.20 -1.30 -19.66
N GLY A 61 -12.09 -0.70 -19.23
CA GLY A 61 -10.76 -1.10 -19.66
C GLY A 61 -10.35 -2.46 -19.08
N GLU A 62 -9.22 -2.96 -19.53
CA GLU A 62 -8.60 -4.20 -19.02
C GLU A 62 -7.27 -3.88 -18.36
N LEU A 63 -6.88 -4.69 -17.38
CA LEU A 63 -5.56 -4.61 -16.74
C LEU A 63 -4.67 -5.72 -17.28
N LYS A 64 -3.38 -5.42 -17.39
CA LYS A 64 -2.38 -6.44 -17.70
C LYS A 64 -2.10 -7.24 -16.42
N ASP A 65 -1.86 -8.53 -16.59
CA ASP A 65 -1.43 -9.38 -15.48
C ASP A 65 -0.10 -8.89 -14.90
N LEU A 66 0.01 -8.93 -13.58
CA LEU A 66 1.24 -8.60 -12.87
C LEU A 66 2.29 -9.68 -13.14
N THR A 67 3.42 -9.27 -13.73
CA THR A 67 4.56 -10.16 -14.02
C THR A 67 5.50 -10.33 -12.84
N ILE A 68 5.35 -9.52 -11.79
CA ILE A 68 6.14 -9.55 -10.55
C ILE A 68 5.25 -9.25 -9.36
N GLN A 69 5.53 -9.87 -8.22
CA GLN A 69 4.83 -9.66 -6.95
C GLN A 69 5.76 -8.99 -5.93
N TYR A 70 5.20 -8.28 -4.95
CA TYR A 70 6.00 -7.63 -3.91
C TYR A 70 6.89 -8.62 -3.14
N ARG A 71 6.46 -9.88 -3.01
CA ARG A 71 7.28 -10.96 -2.42
C ARG A 71 8.59 -11.17 -3.19
N ASP A 72 8.56 -11.07 -4.52
CA ASP A 72 9.76 -11.24 -5.34
C ASP A 72 10.75 -10.10 -5.07
N PHE A 73 10.25 -8.88 -4.89
CA PHE A 73 11.05 -7.74 -4.45
C PHE A 73 11.66 -7.99 -3.07
N VAL A 74 10.90 -8.51 -2.10
CA VAL A 74 11.42 -8.84 -0.75
C VAL A 74 12.56 -9.86 -0.84
N VAL A 75 12.40 -10.94 -1.61
CA VAL A 75 13.45 -11.95 -1.80
C VAL A 75 14.69 -11.35 -2.47
N TRP A 76 14.50 -10.52 -3.49
CA TRP A 76 15.60 -9.80 -4.14
C TRP A 76 16.33 -8.88 -3.16
N GLN A 77 15.57 -8.11 -2.35
CA GLN A 77 16.13 -7.18 -1.37
C GLN A 77 16.93 -7.93 -0.31
N GLU A 78 16.41 -9.03 0.25
CA GLU A 78 17.11 -9.85 1.23
C GLU A 78 18.45 -10.38 0.71
N ASN A 79 18.48 -10.87 -0.53
CA ASN A 79 19.72 -11.32 -1.16
C ASN A 79 20.72 -10.16 -1.29
N LYS A 80 20.26 -8.97 -1.66
CA LYS A 80 21.09 -7.76 -1.69
C LYS A 80 21.64 -7.36 -0.32
N LEU A 81 20.87 -7.53 0.76
CA LEU A 81 21.37 -7.26 2.13
C LEU A 81 22.53 -8.19 2.48
N ARG A 82 22.49 -9.45 2.04
CA ARG A 82 23.50 -10.48 2.34
C ARG A 82 24.81 -10.24 1.58
N ASP A 83 24.74 -9.66 0.38
CA ASP A 83 25.89 -9.47 -0.52
C ASP A 83 26.77 -8.24 -0.19
N LYS A 84 26.79 -7.78 1.07
CA LYS A 84 27.63 -6.69 1.60
C LYS A 84 27.42 -5.28 1.01
N GLN A 85 26.50 -5.08 0.04
CA GLN A 85 26.24 -3.75 -0.53
C GLN A 85 25.76 -2.72 0.50
N LEU A 86 25.08 -3.17 1.57
CA LEU A 86 24.61 -2.30 2.64
C LEU A 86 25.63 -2.02 3.75
N THR A 87 26.84 -2.58 3.68
CA THR A 87 27.86 -2.31 4.70
C THR A 87 28.20 -0.81 4.70
N THR A 88 28.34 -0.21 3.52
CA THR A 88 28.66 1.22 3.35
C THR A 88 27.52 2.13 3.83
N GLU A 89 26.27 1.84 3.47
CA GLU A 89 25.12 2.64 3.92
C GLU A 89 24.94 2.53 5.44
N ARG A 90 25.12 1.33 6.00
CA ARG A 90 25.10 1.11 7.44
C ARG A 90 26.22 1.86 8.15
N GLU A 91 27.45 1.78 7.64
CA GLU A 91 28.61 2.49 8.19
C GLU A 91 28.40 4.00 8.17
N PHE A 92 27.86 4.54 7.08
CA PHE A 92 27.48 5.95 6.98
C PHE A 92 26.52 6.34 8.11
N TRP A 93 25.39 5.63 8.25
CA TRP A 93 24.39 5.96 9.27
C TRP A 93 24.92 5.79 10.70
N LEU A 94 25.76 4.78 10.94
CA LEU A 94 26.43 4.62 12.23
C LEU A 94 27.41 5.77 12.49
N SER A 95 28.15 6.24 11.49
CA SER A 95 29.07 7.37 11.65
C SER A 95 28.35 8.68 11.91
N GLU A 96 27.20 8.90 11.27
CA GLU A 96 26.42 10.14 11.38
C GLU A 96 25.72 10.25 12.75
N TYR A 97 25.26 9.11 13.30
CA TYR A 97 24.45 9.09 14.51
C TYR A 97 25.12 8.44 15.74
N ASN A 98 26.34 7.88 15.63
CA ASN A 98 27.19 7.65 16.80
C ASN A 98 27.78 8.99 17.25
N VAL A 99 26.97 9.76 17.96
CA VAL A 99 27.48 10.79 18.87
C VAL A 99 27.89 10.06 20.15
N VAL A 100 29.19 9.96 20.40
CA VAL A 100 29.73 9.79 21.76
C VAL A 100 29.60 11.13 22.47
#